data_AF-A0A8J6IVB8-F1
#
_entry.id   AF-A0A8J6IVB8-F1
#
_cell.length_a   1.000
_cell.length_b   1.000
_cell.length_c   1.000
_cell.angle_alpha   90.00
_cell.angle_beta   90.00
_cell.angle_gamma   90.00
#
_symmetry.space_group_name_H-M   'P 1'
#
loop_
_entity.id
_entity.type
_entity.pdbx_description
1 polymer ?
#
loop_
_entity_poly.entity_id
_entity_poly.type
_entity_poly.pdbx_seq_one_letter_code
_entity_poly.pdbx_strand_id
1 'polypeptide(L)'
;MDEQQKQQILDISWQLHAMVEQAYIDHRAKKGDDNWLDKQRLLLADMALHLLQTAIKPDDIALDKLTNNLNAILTISDDFLPHAGLKQATDKLYQL
;
A
#
# COMPACT_ATOMS: atom_id res chain seq x y z
N MET A 1 12.75 -12.26 14.12
CA MET A 1 13.74 -11.67 13.21
C MET A 1 14.66 -10.81 14.02
N ASP A 2 15.96 -10.91 13.77
CA ASP A 2 16.91 -9.95 14.33
C ASP A 2 16.92 -8.63 13.54
N GLU A 3 17.65 -7.64 14.06
CA GLU A 3 17.74 -6.31 13.44
C GLU A 3 18.42 -6.32 12.08
N GLN A 4 19.37 -7.24 11.85
CA GLN A 4 20.04 -7.37 10.56
C GLN A 4 19.07 -7.88 9.48
N GLN A 5 18.24 -8.86 9.81
CA GLN A 5 17.20 -9.38 8.94
C GLN A 5 16.14 -8.32 8.64
N LYS A 6 15.71 -7.53 9.64
CA LYS A 6 14.78 -6.42 9.43
C LYS A 6 15.36 -5.38 8.47
N GLN A 7 16.62 -4.97 8.67
CA GLN A 7 17.28 -4.01 7.79
C GLN A 7 17.40 -4.53 6.36
N GLN A 8 17.75 -5.80 6.17
CA GLN A 8 17.79 -6.42 4.84
C GLN A 8 16.43 -6.39 4.14
N ILE A 9 15.33 -6.67 4.87
CA ILE A 9 13.98 -6.55 4.31
C ILE A 9 13.68 -5.10 3.91
N LEU A 10 14.05 -4.12 4.74
CA LEU A 10 13.84 -2.70 4.43
C LEU A 10 14.61 -2.30 3.17
N ASP A 11 15.88 -2.68 3.05
CA ASP A 11 16.71 -2.35 1.89
C ASP A 11 16.15 -2.94 0.58
N ILE A 12 15.70 -4.19 0.62
CA ILE A 12 15.04 -4.85 -0.52
C ILE A 12 13.70 -4.15 -0.83
N SER A 13 12.93 -3.79 0.19
CA SER A 13 11.62 -3.15 0.00
C SER A 13 11.73 -1.82 -0.74
N TRP A 14 12.80 -1.05 -0.52
CA TRP A 14 13.05 0.21 -1.24
C TRP A 14 13.31 -0.02 -2.74
N GLN A 15 14.03 -1.09 -3.08
CA GLN A 15 14.27 -1.46 -4.48
C GLN A 15 12.97 -1.89 -5.15
N LEU A 16 12.17 -2.72 -4.48
CA LEU A 16 10.86 -3.16 -4.98
C LEU A 16 9.90 -1.98 -5.15
N HIS A 17 9.88 -1.04 -4.19
CA HIS A 17 9.06 0.17 -4.25
C HIS A 17 9.38 0.98 -5.51
N ALA A 18 10.66 1.29 -5.76
CA ALA A 18 11.07 2.03 -6.94
C ALA A 18 10.65 1.35 -8.26
N MET A 19 10.73 0.01 -8.33
CA MET A 19 10.29 -0.75 -9.51
C MET A 19 8.78 -0.68 -9.73
N VAL A 20 7.99 -0.83 -8.67
CA VAL A 20 6.52 -0.81 -8.74
C VAL A 20 6.02 0.61 -9.02
N GLU A 21 6.58 1.62 -8.37
CA GLU A 21 6.24 3.03 -8.58
C GLU A 21 6.49 3.44 -10.04
N GLN A 22 7.65 3.09 -10.60
CA GLN A 22 7.96 3.37 -11.99
C GLN A 22 6.96 2.69 -12.94
N ALA A 23 6.62 1.41 -12.69
CA ALA A 23 5.61 0.71 -13.49
C ALA A 23 4.23 1.38 -13.39
N TYR A 24 3.85 1.88 -12.21
CA TYR A 24 2.59 2.60 -12.01
C TYR A 24 2.56 3.95 -12.78
N ILE A 25 3.66 4.70 -12.74
CA ILE A 25 3.83 5.96 -13.48
C ILE A 25 3.73 5.74 -14.98
N ASP A 26 4.38 4.69 -15.49
CA ASP A 26 4.38 4.35 -16.92
C ASP A 26 3.03 3.81 -17.40
N HIS A 27 2.19 3.33 -16.48
CA HIS A 27 0.86 2.83 -16.79
C HIS A 27 -0.13 3.96 -17.11
N ARG A 28 -0.43 4.16 -18.40
CA ARG A 28 -1.23 5.30 -18.90
C ARG A 28 -2.74 5.24 -18.66
N ALA A 29 -3.27 4.10 -18.20
CA ALA A 29 -4.70 3.96 -17.96
C ALA A 29 -5.25 5.00 -16.97
N LYS A 30 -6.50 5.38 -17.21
CA LYS A 30 -7.32 6.29 -16.42
C LYS A 30 -8.57 5.55 -15.94
N LYS A 31 -9.25 6.14 -14.95
CA LYS A 31 -10.48 5.58 -14.43
C LYS A 31 -11.53 5.47 -15.54
N GLY A 32 -12.08 4.28 -15.72
CA GLY A 32 -13.02 3.95 -16.80
C GLY A 32 -12.38 3.23 -17.99
N ASP A 33 -11.05 3.21 -18.10
CA ASP A 33 -10.37 2.39 -19.10
C ASP A 33 -10.40 0.91 -18.68
N ASP A 34 -10.41 -0.01 -19.66
CA ASP A 34 -10.39 -1.46 -19.41
C ASP A 34 -9.20 -1.89 -18.53
N ASN A 35 -8.06 -1.23 -18.69
CA ASN A 35 -6.82 -1.51 -17.94
C ASN A 35 -6.71 -0.72 -16.63
N TRP A 36 -7.79 -0.08 -16.16
CA TRP A 36 -7.78 0.69 -14.90
C TRP A 36 -7.41 -0.20 -13.71
N LEU A 37 -8.01 -1.40 -13.62
CA LEU A 37 -7.76 -2.31 -12.50
C LEU A 37 -6.30 -2.78 -12.48
N ASP A 38 -5.67 -3.00 -13.64
CA ASP A 38 -4.25 -3.35 -13.68
C ASP A 38 -3.36 -2.23 -13.15
N LYS A 39 -3.70 -0.97 -13.44
CA LYS A 39 -3.03 0.18 -12.81
C LYS A 39 -3.24 0.20 -11.29
N GLN A 40 -4.46 -0.10 -10.82
CA GLN A 40 -4.74 -0.18 -9.38
C GLN A 40 -4.00 -1.33 -8.69
N ARG A 41 -3.68 -2.43 -9.39
CA ARG A 41 -2.87 -3.52 -8.83
C ARG A 41 -1.44 -3.06 -8.52
N LEU A 42 -0.85 -2.24 -9.39
CA LEU A 42 0.47 -1.65 -9.15
C LEU A 42 0.43 -0.71 -7.94
N LEU A 43 -0.60 0.14 -7.84
CA LEU A 43 -0.77 1.02 -6.68
C LEU A 43 -0.99 0.25 -5.38
N LEU A 44 -1.76 -0.84 -5.41
CA LEU A 44 -1.98 -1.71 -4.26
C LEU A 44 -0.67 -2.38 -3.81
N ALA A 45 0.13 -2.88 -4.76
CA ALA A 45 1.43 -3.46 -4.48
C ALA A 45 2.38 -2.44 -3.84
N ASP A 46 2.38 -1.21 -4.33
CA ASP A 46 3.17 -0.11 -3.78
C ASP A 46 2.78 0.23 -2.34
N MET A 47 1.48 0.39 -2.08
CA MET A 47 0.98 0.65 -0.73
C MET A 47 1.24 -0.51 0.24
N ALA A 48 1.26 -1.76 -0.25
CA ALA A 48 1.66 -2.92 0.56
C ALA A 48 3.14 -2.86 0.97
N LEU A 49 4.04 -2.33 0.11
CA LEU A 49 5.44 -2.10 0.46
C LEU A 49 5.60 -1.00 1.51
N HIS A 50 4.81 0.07 1.43
CA HIS A 50 4.77 1.09 2.49
C HIS A 50 4.28 0.53 3.83
N LEU A 51 3.29 -0.37 3.81
CA LEU A 51 2.84 -1.07 5.02
C LEU A 51 3.93 -1.98 5.59
N LEU A 52 4.60 -2.77 4.73
CA LEU A 52 5.74 -3.60 5.12
C LEU A 52 6.82 -2.76 5.81
N GLN A 53 7.24 -1.66 5.17
CA GLN A 53 8.24 -0.74 5.71
C GLN A 53 7.81 -0.14 7.06
N THR A 54 6.53 0.19 7.21
CA THR A 54 6.00 0.75 8.47
C THR A 54 5.99 -0.29 9.58
N ALA A 55 5.69 -1.55 9.28
CA ALA A 55 5.57 -2.63 10.26
C ALA A 55 6.91 -3.26 10.66
N ILE A 56 7.92 -3.25 9.78
CA ILE A 56 9.22 -3.90 10.01
C ILE A 56 10.25 -2.96 10.64
N LYS A 57 10.00 -1.65 10.66
CA LYS A 57 10.88 -0.68 11.32
C LYS A 57 11.20 -1.11 12.77
N PRO A 58 12.43 -0.85 13.25
CA PRO A 58 12.86 -1.26 14.58
C PRO A 58 12.17 -0.49 15.71
N ASP A 59 11.74 0.74 15.44
CA ASP A 59 11.06 1.62 16.39
C ASP A 59 9.58 1.22 16.58
N ASP A 60 8.93 1.87 17.56
CA ASP A 60 7.48 1.76 17.73
C ASP A 60 6.73 2.10 16.44
N ILE A 61 5.62 1.40 16.22
CA ILE A 61 4.81 1.60 15.02
C ILE A 61 4.22 3.01 14.99
N ALA A 62 4.54 3.75 13.93
CA ALA A 62 3.97 5.06 13.67
C ALA A 62 2.47 4.91 13.31
N LEU A 63 1.59 5.10 14.29
CA LEU A 63 0.14 4.85 14.15
C LEU A 63 -0.51 5.72 13.07
N ASP A 64 -0.01 6.94 12.86
CA ASP A 64 -0.43 7.82 11.76
C ASP A 64 -0.09 7.21 10.41
N LYS A 65 1.10 6.63 10.25
CA LYS A 65 1.52 5.95 9.02
C LYS A 65 0.75 4.66 8.81
N LEU A 66 0.56 3.86 9.85
CA LEU A 66 -0.27 2.67 9.78
C LEU A 66 -1.68 2.99 9.32
N THR A 67 -2.30 4.01 9.91
CA THR A 67 -3.63 4.51 9.55
C THR A 67 -3.71 4.90 8.08
N ASN A 68 -2.75 5.67 7.60
CA ASN A 68 -2.70 6.09 6.20
C ASN A 68 -2.48 4.93 5.23
N ASN A 69 -1.60 3.99 5.56
CA ASN A 69 -1.36 2.79 4.75
C ASN A 69 -2.63 1.94 4.63
N LEU A 70 -3.30 1.67 5.76
CA LEU A 70 -4.54 0.89 5.78
C LEU A 70 -5.67 1.59 5.03
N ASN A 71 -5.84 2.91 5.22
CA ASN A 71 -6.83 3.68 4.48
C ASN A 71 -6.62 3.56 2.96
N ALA A 72 -5.39 3.72 2.48
CA ALA A 72 -5.07 3.60 1.07
C ALA A 72 -5.32 2.17 0.55
N ILE A 73 -4.79 1.14 1.23
CA ILE A 73 -4.96 -0.27 0.84
C ILE A 73 -6.43 -0.65 0.76
N LEU A 74 -7.23 -0.31 1.78
CA LEU A 74 -8.66 -0.62 1.81
C LEU A 74 -9.42 0.13 0.72
N THR A 75 -9.09 1.41 0.48
CA THR A 75 -9.70 2.21 -0.59
C THR A 75 -9.42 1.62 -1.98
N ILE A 76 -8.18 1.21 -2.26
CA ILE A 76 -7.80 0.60 -3.54
C ILE A 76 -8.42 -0.81 -3.66
N SER A 77 -8.44 -1.58 -2.57
CA SER A 77 -8.99 -2.94 -2.56
C SER A 77 -10.49 -2.97 -2.82
N ASP A 78 -11.21 -1.89 -2.49
CA ASP A 78 -12.65 -1.75 -2.74
C ASP A 78 -12.99 -1.81 -4.24
N ASP A 79 -12.09 -1.33 -5.12
CA ASP A 79 -12.25 -1.46 -6.59
C ASP A 79 -12.22 -2.94 -7.04
N PHE A 80 -11.57 -3.83 -6.27
CA PHE A 80 -11.51 -5.28 -6.55
C PHE A 80 -12.56 -6.09 -5.80
N LEU A 81 -13.04 -5.58 -4.66
CA LEU A 81 -13.98 -6.24 -3.75
C LEU A 81 -15.17 -5.32 -3.44
N PRO A 82 -15.97 -4.92 -4.46
CA PRO A 82 -16.92 -3.81 -4.34
C PRO A 82 -18.10 -4.05 -3.38
N HIS A 83 -18.26 -5.27 -2.90
CA HIS A 83 -19.32 -5.65 -1.96
C HIS A 83 -18.83 -5.79 -0.51
N ALA A 84 -17.53 -5.72 -0.27
CA ALA A 84 -16.95 -5.88 1.07
C ALA A 84 -17.03 -4.61 1.93
N GLY A 85 -17.28 -3.45 1.31
CA GLY A 85 -17.41 -2.17 2.00
C GLY A 85 -16.09 -1.69 2.61
N LEU A 86 -14.97 -1.95 1.94
CA LEU A 86 -13.62 -1.71 2.48
C LEU A 86 -13.34 -0.21 2.59
N LYS A 87 -13.77 0.57 1.61
CA LYS A 87 -13.62 2.02 1.64
C LYS A 87 -14.43 2.64 2.78
N GLN A 88 -15.65 2.18 3.03
CA GLN A 88 -16.48 2.68 4.13
C GLN A 88 -15.88 2.31 5.50
N ALA A 89 -15.17 1.18 5.59
CA ALA A 89 -14.50 0.80 6.82
C ALA A 89 -13.39 1.81 7.23
N THR A 90 -12.84 2.58 6.28
CA THR A 90 -11.76 3.54 6.58
C THR A 90 -12.22 4.77 7.36
N ASP A 91 -13.52 5.11 7.33
CA ASP A 91 -14.09 6.23 8.09
C ASP A 91 -13.83 6.11 9.60
N LYS A 92 -13.68 4.88 10.10
CA LYS A 92 -13.39 4.59 11.51
C LYS A 92 -11.91 4.71 11.87
N LEU A 93 -11.01 4.71 10.88
CA LEU A 93 -9.56 4.75 11.14
C LEU A 93 -9.09 6.14 11.63
N TYR A 94 -9.85 7.19 11.31
CA TYR A 94 -9.55 8.57 11.74
C TYR A 94 -10.39 9.03 12.95
N GLN A 95 -11.23 8.15 13.49
CA GLN A 95 -11.99 8.41 14.71
C GLN A 95 -11.12 8.01 15.91
N LEU A 96 -10.24 8.94 16.32
CA LEU A 96 -9.50 8.87 17.58
C LEU A 96 -10.33 9.49 18.71
#